data_AF-A0A7S1ZDV0-F1
#
_entry.id   AF-A0A7S1ZDV0-F1
#
_cell.length_a   1.000
_cell.length_b   1.000
_cell.length_c   1.000
_cell.angle_alpha   90.00
_cell.angle_beta   90.00
_cell.angle_gamma   90.00
#
_symmetry.space_group_name_H-M   'P 1'
#
loop_
_entity.id
_entity.type
_entity.pdbx_description
1 polymer ?
#
loop_
_entity_poly.entity_id
_entity_poly.type
_entity_poly.pdbx_seq_one_letter_code
_entity_poly.pdbx_strand_id
1 'polypeptide(L)'
;ESGSNLGSSEKSSDQSSPRPVWEVRLCDFGSVVRGRTPLRTKEERVEADEKVRRSTTQMYRAPEMVDLHMAEELTEKTDVWALGCSFYLAAFLQNCFEENTNLAILSGRHASVPPEHPYGDEVLEIVRRCLAVNPAERADMEEIRECLGALRDGWELPVSHRPRTPQIWEGGVAST
;
A
#
# COMPACT_ATOMS: atom_id res chain seq x y z
N GLU A 1 48.97 46.13 33.15
CA GLU A 1 47.50 45.96 33.14
C GLU A 1 46.93 47.07 32.27
N SER A 2 46.12 46.89 31.23
CA SER A 2 45.51 45.76 30.54
C SER A 2 45.09 46.37 29.19
N GLY A 3 45.40 45.78 28.04
CA GLY A 3 44.67 44.63 27.52
C GLY A 3 43.50 45.13 26.67
N SER A 4 43.76 45.39 25.40
CA SER A 4 42.81 45.83 24.37
C SER A 4 41.91 44.70 23.86
N ASN A 5 40.69 45.09 23.49
CA ASN A 5 39.84 44.53 22.43
C ASN A 5 39.17 43.16 22.68
N LEU A 6 37.84 43.16 22.80
CA LEU A 6 36.98 42.03 22.45
C LEU A 6 35.84 42.52 21.56
N GLY A 7 36.02 42.31 20.25
CA GLY A 7 34.92 42.29 19.31
C GLY A 7 34.15 40.98 19.48
N SER A 8 32.89 41.09 19.87
CA SER A 8 31.94 39.98 19.91
C SER A 8 31.54 39.64 18.47
N SER A 9 32.15 38.62 17.87
CA SER A 9 31.64 37.99 16.66
C SER A 9 30.49 37.07 17.04
N GLU A 10 29.26 37.47 16.72
CA GLU A 10 28.09 36.59 16.69
C GLU A 10 28.33 35.51 15.63
N LYS A 11 28.66 34.29 16.06
CA LYS A 11 28.62 33.11 15.19
C LYS A 11 27.18 32.61 15.19
N SER A 12 26.41 32.94 14.14
CA SER A 12 25.20 32.21 13.79
C SER A 12 25.59 30.81 13.32
N SER A 13 25.64 29.86 14.26
CA SER A 13 25.78 28.44 13.95
C SER A 13 24.42 27.88 13.55
N ASP A 14 24.05 28.04 12.28
CA ASP A 14 23.02 27.20 11.66
C ASP A 14 23.60 25.80 11.47
N GLN A 15 23.49 24.98 12.53
CA GLN A 15 23.84 23.55 12.51
C GLN A 15 22.55 22.74 12.36
N SER A 16 21.87 22.86 11.22
CA SER A 16 20.92 21.82 10.81
C SER A 16 21.71 20.66 10.20
N SER A 17 22.12 19.70 11.02
CA SER A 17 22.67 18.44 10.51
C SER A 17 21.69 17.85 9.47
N PRO A 18 22.16 17.40 8.30
CA PRO A 18 21.27 16.86 7.27
C PRO A 18 20.51 15.67 7.86
N ARG A 19 19.19 15.64 7.64
CA ARG A 19 18.34 14.54 8.07
C ARG A 19 18.88 13.24 7.44
N PRO A 20 18.93 12.12 8.17
CA PRO A 20 19.38 10.86 7.60
C PRO A 20 18.51 10.50 6.40
N VAL A 21 19.16 10.24 5.25
CA VAL A 21 18.49 9.73 4.06
C VAL A 21 18.32 8.22 4.24
N TRP A 22 17.08 7.78 4.39
CA TRP A 22 16.76 6.36 4.49
C TRP A 22 16.62 5.79 3.07
N GLU A 23 17.35 4.71 2.79
CA GLU A 23 17.19 3.93 1.57
C GLU A 23 16.41 2.65 1.91
N VAL A 24 15.22 2.51 1.33
CA VAL A 24 14.39 1.31 1.50
C VAL A 24 14.79 0.30 0.44
N ARG A 25 15.11 -0.93 0.86
CA ARG A 25 15.39 -2.06 -0.03
C ARG A 25 14.45 -3.21 0.30
N LEU A 26 13.88 -3.82 -0.73
CA LEU A 26 13.11 -5.04 -0.59
C LEU A 26 14.07 -6.21 -0.30
N CYS A 27 13.69 -7.07 0.64
CA CYS A 27 14.43 -8.28 1.00
C CYS A 27 13.48 -9.48 1.07
N ASP A 28 14.04 -10.66 1.30
CA ASP A 28 13.33 -11.95 1.36
C ASP A 28 12.52 -12.30 0.10
N PHE A 29 13.20 -12.94 -0.85
CA PHE A 29 12.60 -13.43 -2.10
C PHE A 29 12.20 -14.91 -2.01
N GLY A 30 12.09 -15.48 -0.81
CA GLY A 30 11.79 -16.91 -0.60
C GLY A 30 10.40 -17.35 -1.06
N SER A 31 9.46 -16.42 -1.16
CA SER A 31 8.08 -16.64 -1.59
C SER A 31 7.81 -16.29 -3.06
N VAL A 32 8.81 -15.79 -3.79
CA VAL A 32 8.65 -15.31 -5.16
C VAL A 32 8.15 -16.41 -6.10
N VAL A 33 7.17 -16.04 -6.93
CA VAL A 33 6.68 -16.87 -8.03
C VAL A 33 7.09 -16.23 -9.35
N ARG A 34 7.60 -17.04 -10.28
CA ARG A 34 7.92 -16.55 -11.62
C ARG A 34 6.67 -16.59 -12.49
N GLY A 35 6.28 -15.43 -13.00
CA GLY A 35 5.12 -15.29 -13.87
C GLY A 35 3.79 -15.49 -13.14
N ARG A 36 2.74 -15.72 -13.92
CA ARG A 36 1.36 -15.87 -13.44
C ARG A 36 1.07 -17.32 -13.06
N THR A 37 0.23 -17.51 -12.05
CA THR A 37 -0.18 -18.86 -11.61
C THR A 37 -1.56 -19.17 -12.18
N PRO A 38 -1.70 -20.11 -13.13
CA PRO A 38 -3.01 -20.46 -13.69
C PRO A 38 -3.89 -21.16 -12.64
N LEU A 39 -5.20 -20.97 -12.74
CA LEU A 39 -6.22 -21.57 -11.86
C LEU A 39 -7.37 -22.19 -12.69
N ARG A 40 -7.07 -22.74 -13.86
CA ARG A 40 -8.08 -23.25 -14.80
C ARG A 40 -8.58 -24.63 -14.40
N THR A 41 -7.74 -25.45 -13.79
CA THR A 41 -8.10 -26.81 -13.35
C THR A 41 -8.23 -26.91 -11.83
N LYS A 42 -8.85 -28.01 -11.36
CA LYS A 42 -8.95 -28.29 -9.92
C LYS A 42 -7.57 -28.54 -9.33
N GLU A 43 -6.73 -29.26 -10.06
CA GLU A 43 -5.36 -29.62 -9.67
C GLU A 43 -4.49 -28.37 -9.52
N GLU A 44 -4.58 -27.43 -10.47
CA GLU A 44 -3.89 -26.12 -10.40
C GLU A 44 -4.33 -25.32 -9.16
N ARG A 45 -5.62 -25.31 -8.84
CA ARG A 45 -6.16 -24.63 -7.65
C ARG A 45 -5.68 -25.26 -6.35
N VAL A 46 -5.58 -26.59 -6.28
CA VAL A 46 -5.06 -27.29 -5.10
C VAL A 46 -3.59 -26.95 -4.88
N GLU A 47 -2.77 -26.98 -5.93
CA GLU A 47 -1.35 -26.62 -5.84
C GLU A 47 -1.16 -25.14 -5.43
N ALA A 48 -1.97 -24.24 -6.01
CA ALA A 48 -1.94 -22.82 -5.67
C ALA A 48 -2.36 -22.57 -4.21
N ASP A 49 -3.40 -23.24 -3.71
CA ASP A 49 -3.86 -23.10 -2.31
C ASP A 49 -2.76 -23.54 -1.33
N GLU A 50 -2.12 -24.68 -1.55
CA GLU A 50 -0.99 -25.13 -0.73
C GLU A 50 0.16 -24.13 -0.72
N LYS A 51 0.49 -23.57 -1.90
CA LYS A 51 1.54 -22.57 -2.03
C LYS A 51 1.20 -21.28 -1.30
N VAL A 52 -0.01 -20.76 -1.49
CA VAL A 52 -0.50 -19.55 -0.81
C VAL A 52 -0.43 -19.75 0.71
N ARG A 53 -0.92 -20.88 1.23
CA ARG A 53 -0.88 -21.18 2.67
C ARG A 53 0.53 -21.23 3.25
N ARG A 54 1.49 -21.76 2.49
CA ARG A 54 2.88 -21.94 2.93
C ARG A 54 3.73 -20.67 2.82
N SER A 55 3.45 -19.81 1.84
CA SER A 55 4.38 -18.74 1.43
C SER A 55 3.83 -17.32 1.55
N THR A 56 2.62 -17.14 2.07
CA THR A 56 2.01 -15.82 2.22
C THR A 56 1.47 -15.58 3.63
N THR A 57 1.58 -14.33 4.10
CA THR A 57 1.00 -13.87 5.36
C THR A 57 -0.47 -13.52 5.15
N GLN A 58 -1.37 -14.08 5.97
CA GLN A 58 -2.82 -13.99 5.75
C GLN A 58 -3.35 -12.56 5.58
N MET A 59 -2.89 -11.62 6.41
CA MET A 59 -3.32 -10.22 6.40
C MET A 59 -2.98 -9.46 5.10
N TYR A 60 -2.09 -10.00 4.27
CA TYR A 60 -1.66 -9.42 3.00
C TYR A 60 -2.20 -10.17 1.78
N ARG A 61 -2.97 -11.24 1.98
CA ARG A 61 -3.55 -12.02 0.87
C ARG A 61 -4.62 -11.19 0.16
N ALA A 62 -4.51 -11.13 -1.15
CA ALA A 62 -5.56 -10.56 -2.00
C ALA A 62 -6.83 -11.43 -1.95
N PRO A 63 -8.02 -10.88 -2.26
CA PRO A 63 -9.28 -11.62 -2.29
C PRO A 63 -9.21 -12.89 -3.13
N GLU A 64 -8.57 -12.82 -4.30
CA GLU A 64 -8.37 -13.96 -5.20
C GLU A 64 -7.36 -15.01 -4.67
N MET A 65 -6.55 -14.68 -3.65
CA MET A 65 -5.74 -15.67 -2.91
C MET A 65 -6.51 -16.29 -1.74
N VAL A 66 -7.57 -15.63 -1.25
CA VAL A 66 -8.45 -16.15 -0.19
C VAL A 66 -9.50 -17.08 -0.79
N ASP A 67 -10.10 -16.70 -1.92
CA ASP A 67 -10.94 -17.56 -2.74
C ASP A 67 -10.41 -17.59 -4.18
N LEU A 68 -9.71 -18.68 -4.49
CA LEU A 68 -9.11 -18.88 -5.82
C LEU A 68 -10.17 -18.86 -6.93
N HIS A 69 -11.44 -19.17 -6.66
CA HIS A 69 -12.50 -19.21 -7.69
C HIS A 69 -12.89 -17.83 -8.21
N MET A 70 -12.42 -16.75 -7.57
CA MET A 70 -12.65 -15.38 -8.03
C MET A 70 -11.82 -15.00 -9.27
N ALA A 71 -10.83 -15.81 -9.65
CA ALA A 71 -9.97 -15.55 -10.80
C ALA A 71 -9.62 -16.82 -11.59
N GLU A 72 -9.23 -16.62 -12.84
CA GLU A 72 -8.67 -17.65 -13.72
C GLU A 72 -7.16 -17.81 -13.57
N GLU A 73 -6.48 -16.81 -13.01
CA GLU A 73 -5.06 -16.79 -12.72
C GLU A 73 -4.72 -15.81 -11.59
N LEU A 74 -3.69 -16.14 -10.79
CA LEU A 74 -3.04 -15.17 -9.91
C LEU A 74 -1.98 -14.42 -10.70
N THR A 75 -1.98 -13.09 -10.56
CA THR A 75 -1.13 -12.17 -11.32
C THR A 75 -0.38 -11.25 -10.38
N GLU A 76 0.46 -10.37 -10.94
CA GLU A 76 1.12 -9.28 -10.22
C GLU A 76 0.15 -8.37 -9.43
N LYS A 77 -1.16 -8.41 -9.74
CA LYS A 77 -2.18 -7.67 -8.97
C LYS A 77 -2.25 -8.10 -7.52
N THR A 78 -1.85 -9.32 -7.16
CA THR A 78 -1.83 -9.75 -5.76
C THR A 78 -0.79 -8.98 -4.95
N ASP A 79 0.32 -8.59 -5.58
CA ASP A 79 1.36 -7.77 -4.93
C ASP A 79 0.90 -6.32 -4.77
N VAL A 80 0.10 -5.81 -5.73
CA VAL A 80 -0.52 -4.48 -5.60
C VAL A 80 -1.47 -4.42 -4.40
N TRP A 81 -2.24 -5.49 -4.14
CA TRP A 81 -3.07 -5.57 -2.94
C TRP A 81 -2.22 -5.54 -1.66
N ALA A 82 -1.17 -6.36 -1.59
CA ALA A 82 -0.25 -6.39 -0.45
C ALA A 82 0.45 -5.04 -0.24
N LEU A 83 0.78 -4.32 -1.32
CA LEU A 83 1.30 -2.96 -1.29
C LEU A 83 0.28 -1.98 -0.69
N GLY A 84 -1.00 -2.10 -1.05
CA GLY A 84 -2.10 -1.33 -0.44
C GLY A 84 -2.18 -1.55 1.07
N CYS A 85 -2.15 -2.81 1.53
CA CYS A 85 -2.08 -3.14 2.95
C CYS A 85 -0.84 -2.53 3.63
N SER A 86 0.30 -2.51 2.93
CA SER A 86 1.56 -1.96 3.45
C SER A 86 1.54 -0.43 3.56
N PHE A 87 0.95 0.26 2.59
CA PHE A 87 0.74 1.71 2.65
C PHE A 87 -0.23 2.08 3.78
N TYR A 88 -1.32 1.34 3.94
CA TYR A 88 -2.25 1.53 5.06
C TYR A 88 -1.53 1.35 6.40
N LEU A 89 -0.76 0.28 6.55
CA LEU A 89 0.02 0.03 7.77
C LEU A 89 1.05 1.14 8.04
N ALA A 90 1.77 1.58 7.01
CA ALA A 90 2.75 2.66 7.16
C ALA A 90 2.09 4.00 7.55
N ALA A 91 0.89 4.28 7.02
CA ALA A 91 0.15 5.49 7.32
C ALA A 91 -0.42 5.48 8.75
N PHE A 92 -1.11 4.40 9.13
CA PHE A 92 -1.94 4.38 10.34
C PHE A 92 -1.40 3.50 11.47
N LEU A 93 -0.26 2.83 11.25
CA LEU A 93 0.35 1.89 12.20
C LEU A 93 -0.62 0.79 12.68
N GLN A 94 -1.60 0.47 11.84
CA GLN A 94 -2.62 -0.54 12.06
C GLN A 94 -2.73 -1.43 10.82
N ASN A 95 -2.92 -2.74 11.02
CA ASN A 95 -3.15 -3.63 9.90
C ASN A 95 -4.47 -3.28 9.19
N CYS A 96 -4.43 -3.32 7.86
CA CYS A 96 -5.59 -3.06 7.02
C CYS A 96 -6.69 -4.11 7.23
N PHE A 97 -6.29 -5.37 7.43
CA PHE A 97 -7.14 -6.50 7.78
C PHE A 97 -6.53 -7.27 8.94
N GLU A 98 -7.36 -7.74 9.87
CA GLU A 98 -6.90 -8.56 10.99
C GLU A 98 -6.73 -10.03 10.57
N GLU A 99 -5.96 -10.80 11.34
CA GLU A 99 -5.84 -12.25 11.12
C GLU A 99 -7.21 -12.94 11.20
N ASN A 100 -7.39 -14.01 10.42
CA ASN A 100 -8.64 -14.78 10.37
C ASN A 100 -9.89 -14.02 9.88
N THR A 101 -9.74 -12.84 9.28
CA THR A 101 -10.87 -12.06 8.73
C THR A 101 -11.06 -12.23 7.21
N ASN A 102 -11.08 -13.47 6.72
CA ASN A 102 -11.21 -13.76 5.28
C ASN A 102 -12.45 -13.09 4.63
N LEU A 103 -13.58 -13.02 5.33
CA LEU A 103 -14.78 -12.35 4.82
C LEU A 103 -14.59 -10.83 4.67
N ALA A 104 -13.78 -10.22 5.52
CA ALA A 104 -13.45 -8.80 5.43
C ALA A 104 -12.61 -8.52 4.18
N ILE A 105 -11.60 -9.36 3.92
CA ILE A 105 -10.79 -9.33 2.70
C ILE A 105 -11.68 -9.51 1.45
N LEU A 106 -12.49 -10.57 1.42
CA LEU A 106 -13.36 -10.89 0.28
C LEU A 106 -14.40 -9.80 -0.03
N SER A 107 -14.84 -9.05 0.98
CA SER A 107 -15.78 -7.93 0.81
C SER A 107 -15.10 -6.57 0.66
N GLY A 108 -13.77 -6.50 0.77
CA GLY A 108 -13.02 -5.24 0.76
C GLY A 108 -13.28 -4.35 1.98
N ARG A 109 -13.84 -4.89 3.07
CA ARG A 109 -14.06 -4.16 4.32
C ARG A 109 -12.76 -4.12 5.13
N HIS A 110 -11.91 -3.15 4.85
CA HIS A 110 -10.70 -2.90 5.64
C HIS A 110 -11.03 -2.16 6.94
N ALA A 111 -10.03 -2.06 7.82
CA ALA A 111 -10.09 -1.23 9.01
C ALA A 111 -10.47 0.22 8.70
N SER A 112 -11.25 0.84 9.59
CA SER A 112 -11.62 2.24 9.45
C SER A 112 -10.41 3.15 9.58
N VAL A 113 -10.37 4.16 8.72
CA VAL A 113 -9.33 5.20 8.77
C VAL A 113 -9.58 6.06 10.02
N PRO A 114 -8.58 6.30 10.88
CA PRO A 114 -8.74 7.16 12.06
C PRO A 114 -9.28 8.55 11.66
N PRO A 115 -10.30 9.11 12.33
CA PRO A 115 -10.89 10.40 11.95
C PRO A 115 -9.89 11.56 11.94
N GLU A 116 -8.87 11.48 12.81
CA GLU A 116 -7.78 12.44 12.89
C GLU A 116 -6.50 11.79 12.36
N HIS A 117 -6.04 12.22 11.19
CA HIS A 117 -4.76 11.79 10.61
C HIS A 117 -4.11 12.91 9.76
N PRO A 118 -2.79 12.87 9.56
CA PRO A 118 -2.08 13.92 8.82
C PRO A 118 -2.14 13.78 7.29
N TYR A 119 -2.70 12.68 6.76
CA TYR A 119 -2.68 12.38 5.33
C TYR A 119 -3.85 13.02 4.56
N GLY A 120 -3.60 13.45 3.33
CA GLY A 120 -4.64 13.96 2.42
C GLY A 120 -5.40 12.84 1.70
N ASP A 121 -6.46 13.24 0.98
CA ASP A 121 -7.30 12.32 0.20
C ASP A 121 -6.52 11.59 -0.89
N GLU A 122 -5.41 12.16 -1.37
CA GLU A 122 -4.54 11.56 -2.39
C GLU A 122 -3.88 10.27 -1.88
N VAL A 123 -3.38 10.29 -0.63
CA VAL A 123 -2.79 9.09 -0.02
C VAL A 123 -3.86 8.01 0.16
N LEU A 124 -5.03 8.41 0.65
CA LEU A 124 -6.16 7.48 0.82
C LEU A 124 -6.62 6.91 -0.52
N GLU A 125 -6.66 7.74 -1.56
CA GLU A 125 -7.04 7.32 -2.91
C GLU A 125 -6.03 6.32 -3.48
N ILE A 126 -4.72 6.52 -3.31
CA ILE A 126 -3.70 5.54 -3.70
C ILE A 126 -3.96 4.19 -3.02
N VAL A 127 -4.21 4.18 -1.71
CA VAL A 127 -4.55 2.96 -0.97
C VAL A 127 -5.83 2.32 -1.53
N ARG A 128 -6.88 3.10 -1.83
CA ARG A 128 -8.11 2.61 -2.48
C ARG A 128 -7.84 1.95 -3.82
N ARG A 129 -6.96 2.53 -4.65
CA ARG A 129 -6.59 1.95 -5.96
C ARG A 129 -5.98 0.56 -5.81
N CYS A 130 -5.19 0.37 -4.76
CA CYS A 130 -4.56 -0.92 -4.44
C CYS A 130 -5.55 -1.94 -3.87
N LEU A 131 -6.53 -1.49 -3.08
CA LEU A 131 -7.48 -2.34 -2.35
C LEU A 131 -8.80 -2.58 -3.09
N ALA A 132 -8.83 -2.39 -4.41
CA ALA A 132 -9.97 -2.83 -5.22
C ALA A 132 -10.07 -4.37 -5.19
N VAL A 133 -11.23 -4.89 -4.79
CA VAL A 133 -11.46 -6.33 -4.61
C VAL A 133 -11.29 -7.06 -5.94
N ASN A 134 -11.92 -6.56 -6.99
CA ASN A 134 -11.78 -7.10 -8.34
C ASN A 134 -10.39 -6.77 -8.91
N PRO A 135 -9.55 -7.77 -9.25
CA PRO A 135 -8.20 -7.54 -9.79
C PRO A 135 -8.19 -6.74 -11.10
N ALA A 136 -9.29 -6.75 -11.88
CA ALA A 136 -9.39 -5.97 -13.11
C ALA A 136 -9.50 -4.46 -12.84
N GLU A 137 -10.20 -4.09 -11.76
CA GLU A 137 -10.41 -2.71 -11.30
C GLU A 137 -9.22 -2.17 -10.50
N ARG A 138 -8.47 -3.09 -9.86
CA ARG A 138 -7.24 -2.78 -9.11
C ARG A 138 -6.20 -2.13 -10.00
N ALA A 139 -5.54 -1.08 -9.49
CA ALA A 139 -4.40 -0.48 -10.17
C ALA A 139 -3.33 -1.52 -10.49
N ASP A 140 -2.50 -1.24 -11.49
CA ASP A 140 -1.24 -1.94 -11.69
C ASP A 140 -0.07 -1.12 -11.12
N MET A 141 1.13 -1.69 -11.16
CA MET A 141 2.31 -1.02 -10.62
C MET A 141 2.69 0.26 -11.37
N GLU A 142 2.32 0.38 -12.65
CA GLU A 142 2.57 1.56 -13.47
C GLU A 142 1.71 2.74 -12.97
N GLU A 143 0.41 2.52 -12.81
CA GLU A 143 -0.52 3.52 -12.29
C GLU A 143 -0.14 3.96 -10.87
N ILE A 144 0.26 3.03 -10.00
CA ILE A 144 0.73 3.36 -8.65
C ILE A 144 2.01 4.21 -8.70
N ARG A 145 2.95 3.90 -9.60
CA ARG A 145 4.17 4.71 -9.77
C ARG A 145 3.85 6.14 -10.19
N GLU A 146 2.94 6.31 -11.15
CA GLU A 146 2.50 7.64 -11.62
C GLU A 146 1.84 8.44 -10.49
N CYS A 147 0.94 7.80 -9.72
CA CYS A 147 0.29 8.45 -8.58
C CYS A 147 1.28 8.88 -7.51
N LEU A 148 2.27 8.03 -7.17
CA LEU A 148 3.30 8.37 -6.19
C LEU A 148 4.22 9.50 -6.70
N GLY A 149 4.50 9.53 -8.01
CA GLY A 149 5.22 10.63 -8.65
C GLY A 149 4.46 11.96 -8.52
N ALA A 150 3.17 11.96 -8.88
CA ALA A 150 2.31 13.14 -8.75
C ALA A 150 2.23 13.61 -7.28
N LEU A 151 2.01 12.69 -6.34
CA LEU A 151 1.96 13.01 -4.90
C LEU A 151 3.27 13.64 -4.40
N ARG A 152 4.43 13.09 -4.79
CA ARG A 152 5.74 13.63 -4.43
C ARG A 152 5.95 15.04 -4.97
N ASP A 153 5.52 15.27 -6.20
CA ASP A 153 5.73 16.53 -6.92
C ASP A 153 4.64 17.58 -6.60
N GLY A 154 3.65 17.22 -5.77
CA GLY A 154 2.55 18.09 -5.35
C GLY A 154 1.50 18.32 -6.43
N TRP A 155 1.33 17.37 -7.34
CA TRP A 155 0.36 17.41 -8.44
C TRP A 155 -0.89 16.60 -8.10
N GLU A 156 -1.99 16.93 -8.77
CA GLU A 156 -3.22 16.12 -8.71
C GLU A 156 -2.94 14.69 -9.20
N LEU A 157 -3.62 13.72 -8.58
CA LEU A 157 -3.48 12.34 -8.98
C LEU A 157 -4.01 12.12 -10.40
N PRO A 158 -3.33 11.32 -11.23
CA PRO A 158 -3.82 10.96 -12.55
C PRO A 158 -5.15 10.22 -12.45
N VAL A 159 -6.04 10.47 -13.40
CA VAL A 159 -7.34 9.80 -13.48
C VAL A 159 -7.15 8.30 -13.65
N SER A 160 -7.80 7.50 -12.81
CA SER A 160 -7.82 6.04 -12.99
C SER A 160 -8.56 5.71 -14.29
N HIS A 161 -7.88 5.03 -15.22
CA HIS A 161 -8.49 4.53 -16.45
C HIS A 161 -9.29 3.23 -16.26
N ARG A 162 -9.20 2.64 -15.06
CA ARG A 162 -9.89 1.39 -14.72
C ARG A 162 -11.29 1.71 -14.19
N PRO A 163 -12.34 1.01 -14.66
CA PRO A 163 -13.67 1.13 -14.07
C PRO A 163 -13.60 0.69 -12.61
N ARG A 164 -14.30 1.41 -11.72
CA ARG A 164 -14.34 1.06 -10.30
C ARG A 164 -15.75 0.96 -9.79
N THR A 165 -15.98 -0.09 -9.04
CA THR A 165 -17.13 -0.18 -8.15
C THR A 165 -16.87 0.74 -6.94
N PRO A 166 -17.79 1.66 -6.60
CA PRO A 166 -17.65 2.48 -5.39
C PRO A 166 -17.50 1.57 -4.16
N GLN A 167 -16.37 1.68 -3.46
CA GLN A 167 -16.16 1.00 -2.19
C GLN A 167 -16.63 1.93 -1.08
N ILE A 168 -17.52 1.44 -0.20
CA ILE A 168 -17.98 2.21 0.96
C ILE A 168 -16.90 2.08 2.03
N TRP A 169 -16.17 3.18 2.26
CA TRP A 169 -15.23 3.32 3.36
C TRP A 169 -15.98 3.97 4.52
N GLU A 170 -16.30 3.20 5.57
CA GLU A 170 -16.87 3.78 6.78
C GLU A 170 -15.82 4.69 7.44
N GLY A 171 -16.07 6.00 7.46
CA GLY A 171 -15.18 7.02 8.03
C GLY A 171 -14.87 8.21 7.12
N GLY A 172 -15.24 8.17 5.83
CA GLY A 172 -15.16 9.35 4.98
C GLY A 172 -16.27 10.34 5.35
N VAL A 173 -15.91 11.52 5.85
CA VAL A 173 -16.81 12.67 5.86
C VAL A 173 -17.27 12.87 4.41
N ALA A 174 -18.55 12.65 4.16
CA ALA A 174 -19.17 13.05 2.91
C ALA A 174 -18.99 14.56 2.79
N SER A 175 -18.03 14.98 1.94
CA SER A 175 -17.94 16.36 1.55
C SER A 175 -19.24 16.69 0.82
N THR A 176 -20.05 17.54 1.46
CA THR A 176 -21.25 18.17 0.91
C THR A 176 -20.91 19.59 0.51
#